data_AF-A0A920YGA0-F1
#
_entry.id   AF-A0A920YGA0-F1
#
_cell.length_a   1.000
_cell.length_b   1.000
_cell.length_c   1.000
_cell.angle_alpha   90.00
_cell.angle_beta   90.00
_cell.angle_gamma   90.00
#
_symmetry.space_group_name_H-M   'P 1'
#
loop_
_entity.id
_entity.type
_entity.pdbx_description
1 polymer ?
#
loop_
_entity_poly.entity_id
_entity_poly.type
_entity_poly.pdbx_seq_one_letter_code
_entity_poly.pdbx_strand_id
1 'polypeptide(L)'
;MSQRPTGEEREVRFLSGATIDGAPIAYIVVLAAVVAALSFIPFSAILALGGSFPMSQGVYPLVGWILGPIAGAIASGIGRLIGVFLAPHTAGPVPAASVWGAVIAGFAAGSMTLREKRRRWWIPLSVLFIIEFLLFIGRAIFLNGVGVAVALLNSFVDWSGIVLYVLPTRTLFARWINSKNIGLIAAGLFLGTWMIAGISHLSVTVILYFMFNWPEEVWITLIPVIPMEHLFRCLTGAVIGSGVIAGLRAIGLVKPTEAIY
;
A
#
# COMPACT_ATOMS: atom_id res chain seq x y z
N MET A 1 -16.38 61.43 -1.93
CA MET A 1 -16.39 60.83 -3.29
C MET A 1 -15.62 59.52 -3.23
N SER A 2 -16.29 58.36 -3.32
CA SER A 2 -15.60 57.06 -3.33
C SER A 2 -15.22 56.72 -4.77
N GLN A 3 -13.92 56.58 -5.03
CA GLN A 3 -13.45 56.06 -6.31
C GLN A 3 -13.78 54.58 -6.38
N ARG A 4 -14.74 54.20 -7.24
CA ARG A 4 -14.96 52.80 -7.61
C ARG A 4 -13.83 52.37 -8.55
N PRO A 5 -13.09 51.30 -8.25
CA PRO A 5 -12.08 50.78 -9.16
C PRO A 5 -12.75 50.40 -10.49
N THR A 6 -12.17 50.89 -11.59
CA THR A 6 -12.63 50.64 -12.96
C THR A 6 -11.63 49.70 -13.63
N GLY A 7 -11.99 48.43 -13.68
CA GLY A 7 -11.28 47.37 -14.39
C GLY A 7 -12.25 46.21 -14.62
N GLU A 8 -12.04 45.41 -15.67
CA GLU A 8 -12.85 44.21 -15.90
C GLU A 8 -12.82 43.33 -14.65
N GLU A 9 -13.99 42.91 -14.17
CA GLU A 9 -14.08 41.93 -13.09
C GLU A 9 -13.32 40.67 -13.52
N ARG A 10 -12.36 40.26 -12.69
CA ARG A 10 -11.53 39.09 -12.98
C ARG A 10 -12.45 37.86 -13.05
N GLU A 11 -12.72 37.37 -14.25
CA GLU A 11 -13.42 36.09 -14.44
C GLU A 11 -12.54 34.96 -13.88
N VAL A 12 -12.88 34.46 -12.70
CA VAL A 12 -12.27 33.24 -12.15
C VAL A 12 -12.90 32.04 -12.86
N ARG A 13 -12.34 31.68 -14.01
CA ARG A 13 -12.70 30.43 -14.69
C ARG A 13 -12.00 29.26 -13.99
N PHE A 14 -12.75 28.46 -13.24
CA PHE A 14 -12.29 27.16 -12.78
C PHE A 14 -12.14 26.24 -14.00
N LEU A 15 -10.97 26.25 -14.63
CA LEU A 15 -10.58 25.20 -15.57
C LEU A 15 -10.70 23.87 -14.82
N SER A 16 -11.42 22.89 -15.38
CA SER A 16 -11.53 21.57 -14.74
C SER A 16 -10.12 21.06 -14.48
N GLY A 17 -9.73 20.97 -13.22
CA GLY A 17 -8.37 20.58 -12.86
C GLY A 17 -8.01 19.25 -13.50
N ALA A 18 -6.77 19.10 -13.96
CA ALA A 18 -6.33 17.83 -14.50
C ALA A 18 -6.47 16.73 -13.43
N THR A 19 -7.11 15.62 -13.81
CA THR A 19 -7.32 14.46 -12.94
C THR A 19 -6.69 13.23 -13.55
N ILE A 20 -6.20 12.35 -12.70
CA ILE A 20 -5.82 10.99 -13.07
C ILE A 20 -6.74 10.08 -12.28
N ASP A 21 -7.47 9.22 -12.98
CA ASP A 21 -8.39 8.27 -12.35
C ASP A 21 -9.47 8.90 -11.45
N GLY A 22 -9.90 10.13 -11.78
CA GLY A 22 -10.85 10.89 -10.99
C GLY A 22 -10.26 11.52 -9.71
N ALA A 23 -8.96 11.37 -9.47
CA ALA A 23 -8.23 12.10 -8.42
C ALA A 23 -7.55 13.35 -9.01
N PRO A 24 -7.69 14.54 -8.39
CA PRO A 24 -6.92 15.71 -8.76
C PRO A 24 -5.40 15.44 -8.68
N ILE A 25 -4.64 15.90 -9.68
CA ILE A 25 -3.17 15.74 -9.68
C ILE A 25 -2.54 16.30 -8.39
N ALA A 26 -3.10 17.40 -7.86
CA ALA A 26 -2.66 17.96 -6.58
C ALA A 26 -2.68 16.93 -5.43
N TYR A 27 -3.70 16.08 -5.36
CA TYR A 27 -3.80 15.07 -4.29
C TYR A 27 -2.77 13.96 -4.48
N ILE A 28 -2.48 13.59 -5.74
CA ILE A 28 -1.43 12.62 -6.07
C ILE A 28 -0.07 13.15 -5.63
N VAL A 29 0.23 14.42 -5.93
CA VAL A 29 1.49 15.07 -5.52
C VAL A 29 1.60 15.16 -4.00
N VAL A 30 0.53 15.59 -3.32
CA VAL A 30 0.52 15.69 -1.85
C VAL A 30 0.74 14.32 -1.19
N LEU A 31 0.03 13.27 -1.61
CA LEU A 31 0.22 11.95 -1.03
C LEU A 31 1.56 11.32 -1.41
N ALA A 32 2.09 11.58 -2.61
CA ALA A 32 3.45 11.19 -2.96
C ALA A 32 4.49 11.86 -2.05
N ALA A 33 4.32 13.14 -1.74
CA ALA A 33 5.18 13.86 -0.80
C ALA A 33 5.09 13.29 0.63
N VAL A 34 3.90 12.94 1.11
CA VAL A 34 3.71 12.25 2.40
C VAL A 34 4.43 10.90 2.41
N VAL A 35 4.29 10.11 1.35
CA VAL A 35 5.00 8.82 1.21
C VAL A 35 6.52 9.01 1.20
N ALA A 36 7.02 10.03 0.50
CA ALA A 36 8.45 10.36 0.49
C ALA A 36 8.94 10.79 1.88
N ALA A 37 8.20 11.67 2.57
CA ALA A 37 8.53 12.13 3.92
C ALA A 37 8.58 10.98 4.93
N LEU A 38 7.59 10.08 4.92
CA LEU A 38 7.56 8.91 5.78
C LEU A 38 8.64 7.86 5.40
N SER A 39 9.29 8.01 4.24
CA SER A 39 10.41 7.16 3.86
C SER A 39 11.70 7.48 4.60
N PHE A 40 11.80 8.63 5.26
CA PHE A 40 12.94 8.98 6.11
C PHE A 40 12.89 8.36 7.50
N ILE A 41 11.73 7.86 7.93
CA ILE A 41 11.56 7.30 9.27
C ILE A 41 11.74 5.79 9.17
N PRO A 42 12.91 5.23 9.55
CA PRO A 42 13.09 3.78 9.59
C PRO A 42 12.20 3.22 10.70
N PHE A 43 11.31 2.29 10.35
CA PHE A 43 10.37 1.73 11.32
C PHE A 43 10.94 0.47 12.01
N SER A 44 11.79 -0.28 11.33
CA SER A 44 12.49 -1.45 11.88
C SER A 44 13.90 -1.52 11.32
N ALA A 45 14.87 -1.97 12.12
CA ALA A 45 16.12 -2.51 11.61
C ALA A 45 15.88 -4.00 11.35
N ILE A 46 15.89 -4.43 10.09
CA ILE A 46 15.76 -5.86 9.77
C ILE A 46 17.01 -6.57 10.31
N LEU A 47 16.81 -7.37 11.37
CA LEU A 47 17.80 -8.27 11.99
C LEU A 47 18.29 -9.40 11.06
N ALA A 48 17.74 -9.52 9.84
CA ALA A 48 18.03 -10.64 8.95
C ALA A 48 18.85 -10.30 7.68
N LEU A 49 18.81 -9.08 7.13
CA LEU A 49 19.35 -8.82 5.76
C LEU A 49 19.96 -7.42 5.54
N GLY A 50 20.23 -6.64 6.60
CA GLY A 50 21.08 -5.43 6.49
C GLY A 50 20.41 -4.16 5.95
N GLY A 51 19.13 -3.93 6.27
CA GLY A 51 18.42 -2.69 5.91
C GLY A 51 17.28 -2.37 6.88
N SER A 52 16.68 -1.19 6.73
CA SER A 52 15.43 -0.85 7.43
C SER A 52 14.29 -0.77 6.42
N PHE A 53 13.05 -1.02 6.85
CA PHE A 53 11.90 -0.64 6.02
C PHE A 53 11.25 0.64 6.55
N PRO A 54 10.81 1.53 5.65
CA PRO A 54 10.31 2.83 6.06
C PRO A 54 8.90 2.75 6.64
N MET A 55 8.57 3.71 7.50
CA MET A 55 7.21 3.93 8.00
C MET A 55 6.21 4.12 6.85
N SER A 56 6.67 4.60 5.69
CA SER A 56 5.83 4.77 4.51
C SER A 56 5.15 3.47 4.04
N GLN A 57 5.72 2.29 4.31
CA GLN A 57 5.08 1.01 3.98
C GLN A 57 3.74 0.80 4.68
N GLY A 58 3.54 1.38 5.87
CA GLY A 58 2.27 1.31 6.59
C GLY A 58 1.15 2.15 5.93
N VAL A 59 1.49 3.12 5.07
CA VAL A 59 0.51 4.03 4.47
C VAL A 59 0.28 3.80 2.97
N TYR A 60 1.02 2.91 2.31
CA TYR A 60 0.75 2.61 0.88
C TYR A 60 -0.70 2.16 0.64
N PRO A 61 -1.30 1.27 1.48
CA PRO A 61 -2.70 0.88 1.29
C PRO A 61 -3.65 2.07 1.48
N LEU A 62 -3.37 2.94 2.46
CA LEU A 62 -4.15 4.15 2.72
C LEU A 62 -4.21 5.07 1.50
N VAL A 63 -3.08 5.27 0.83
CA VAL A 63 -3.01 6.09 -0.40
C VAL A 63 -3.90 5.49 -1.51
N GLY A 64 -3.92 4.17 -1.65
CA GLY A 64 -4.84 3.45 -2.53
C GLY A 64 -6.31 3.67 -2.17
N TRP A 65 -6.68 3.56 -0.89
CA TRP A 65 -8.05 3.77 -0.44
C TRP A 65 -8.52 5.23 -0.57
N ILE A 66 -7.60 6.20 -0.51
CA ILE A 66 -7.92 7.63 -0.63
C ILE A 66 -8.06 8.05 -2.10
N LEU A 67 -7.17 7.59 -2.98
CA LEU A 67 -7.12 8.06 -4.37
C LEU A 67 -7.77 7.11 -5.38
N GLY A 68 -8.00 5.86 -5.01
CA GLY A 68 -8.36 4.80 -5.93
C GLY A 68 -7.13 4.07 -6.49
N PRO A 69 -7.32 3.06 -7.36
CA PRO A 69 -6.28 2.11 -7.71
C PRO A 69 -5.15 2.75 -8.52
N ILE A 70 -5.43 3.49 -9.59
CA ILE A 70 -4.37 4.01 -10.48
C ILE A 70 -3.68 5.20 -9.82
N ALA A 71 -4.46 6.19 -9.36
CA ALA A 71 -3.91 7.38 -8.73
C ALA A 71 -3.15 7.03 -7.43
N GLY A 72 -3.65 6.05 -6.66
CA GLY A 72 -2.97 5.54 -5.47
C GLY A 72 -1.66 4.85 -5.80
N ALA A 73 -1.64 3.97 -6.81
CA ALA A 73 -0.43 3.30 -7.27
C ALA A 73 0.65 4.30 -7.74
N ILE A 74 0.25 5.33 -8.50
CA ILE A 74 1.15 6.39 -8.97
C ILE A 74 1.71 7.19 -7.80
N ALA A 75 0.84 7.63 -6.86
CA ALA A 75 1.28 8.40 -5.70
C ALA A 75 2.25 7.62 -4.82
N SER A 76 1.93 6.35 -4.52
CA SER A 76 2.81 5.46 -3.74
C SER A 76 4.12 5.17 -4.46
N GLY A 77 4.08 4.91 -5.77
CA GLY A 77 5.27 4.66 -6.59
C GLY A 77 6.20 5.87 -6.68
N ILE A 78 5.68 7.06 -7.00
CA ILE A 78 6.46 8.30 -7.08
C ILE A 78 7.04 8.63 -5.71
N GLY A 79 6.22 8.61 -4.66
CA GLY A 79 6.68 8.91 -3.30
C GLY A 79 7.78 7.94 -2.86
N ARG A 80 7.64 6.66 -3.19
CA ARG A 80 8.67 5.66 -2.88
C ARG A 80 9.93 5.86 -3.72
N LEU A 81 9.80 6.16 -5.01
CA LEU A 81 10.95 6.44 -5.88
C LEU A 81 11.77 7.63 -5.35
N ILE A 82 11.11 8.72 -4.97
CA ILE A 82 11.75 9.87 -4.32
C ILE A 82 12.40 9.42 -3.00
N GLY A 83 11.66 8.67 -2.18
CA GLY A 83 12.16 8.13 -0.91
C GLY A 83 13.39 7.24 -1.04
N VAL A 84 13.53 6.49 -2.14
CA VAL A 84 14.72 5.69 -2.44
C VAL A 84 15.95 6.58 -2.62
N PHE A 85 15.83 7.69 -3.36
CA PHE A 85 16.94 8.61 -3.59
C PHE A 85 17.30 9.41 -2.34
N LEU A 86 16.31 9.77 -1.53
CA LEU A 86 16.51 10.59 -0.34
C LEU A 86 16.90 9.79 0.92
N ALA A 87 16.40 8.57 1.06
CA ALA A 87 16.64 7.67 2.18
C ALA A 87 17.02 6.25 1.71
N PRO A 88 18.16 6.08 1.01
CA PRO A 88 18.54 4.82 0.37
C PRO A 88 18.74 3.66 1.35
N HIS A 89 19.08 3.94 2.62
CA HIS A 89 19.17 2.92 3.68
C HIS A 89 17.83 2.23 3.99
N THR A 90 16.71 2.80 3.52
CA THR A 90 15.38 2.19 3.62
C THR A 90 14.98 1.45 2.35
N ALA A 91 15.77 1.52 1.27
CA ALA A 91 15.45 1.00 -0.07
C ALA A 91 15.38 -0.54 -0.12
N GLY A 92 16.04 -1.20 0.82
CA GLY A 92 16.35 -2.63 0.72
C GLY A 92 17.42 -2.91 -0.35
N PRO A 93 17.75 -4.19 -0.59
CA PRO A 93 18.83 -4.58 -1.48
C PRO A 93 18.55 -4.28 -2.96
N VAL A 94 17.27 -4.14 -3.35
CA VAL A 94 16.85 -3.87 -4.73
C VAL A 94 15.85 -2.72 -4.74
N PRO A 95 16.30 -1.48 -4.98
CA PRO A 95 15.44 -0.31 -4.85
C PRO A 95 14.21 -0.34 -5.77
N ALA A 96 14.36 -0.84 -6.99
CA ALA A 96 13.26 -0.99 -7.95
C ALA A 96 12.16 -1.94 -7.45
N ALA A 97 12.54 -3.04 -6.77
CA ALA A 97 11.57 -3.94 -6.16
C ALA A 97 10.79 -3.24 -5.04
N SER A 98 11.44 -2.37 -4.27
CA SER A 98 10.73 -1.60 -3.23
C SER A 98 9.71 -0.59 -3.81
N VAL A 99 10.02 0.04 -4.95
CA VAL A 99 9.08 0.90 -5.67
C VAL A 99 7.91 0.08 -6.21
N TRP A 100 8.19 -1.11 -6.76
CA TRP A 100 7.17 -2.06 -7.20
C TRP A 100 6.21 -2.44 -6.06
N GLY A 101 6.73 -2.75 -4.87
CA GLY A 101 5.90 -3.01 -3.69
C GLY A 101 4.96 -1.85 -3.37
N ALA A 102 5.45 -0.60 -3.41
CA ALA A 102 4.61 0.58 -3.17
C ALA A 102 3.49 0.73 -4.22
N VAL A 103 3.82 0.50 -5.50
CA VAL A 103 2.85 0.53 -6.61
C VAL A 103 1.78 -0.55 -6.41
N ILE A 104 2.17 -1.80 -6.14
CA ILE A 104 1.25 -2.92 -5.91
C ILE A 104 0.36 -2.67 -4.70
N ALA A 105 0.92 -2.19 -3.59
CA ALA A 105 0.15 -1.89 -2.39
C ALA A 105 -0.94 -0.83 -2.66
N GLY A 106 -0.57 0.28 -3.30
CA GLY A 106 -1.53 1.34 -3.67
C GLY A 106 -2.60 0.83 -4.65
N PHE A 107 -2.19 0.07 -5.67
CA PHE A 107 -3.09 -0.47 -6.68
C PHE A 107 -4.09 -1.48 -6.10
N ALA A 108 -3.59 -2.48 -5.36
CA ALA A 108 -4.40 -3.54 -4.78
C ALA A 108 -5.38 -2.97 -3.76
N ALA A 109 -4.93 -2.07 -2.88
CA ALA A 109 -5.81 -1.38 -1.93
C ALA A 109 -6.92 -0.58 -2.63
N GLY A 110 -6.56 0.27 -3.61
CA GLY A 110 -7.55 1.06 -4.33
C GLY A 110 -8.53 0.23 -5.16
N SER A 111 -8.16 -1.00 -5.52
CA SER A 111 -9.06 -1.92 -6.24
C SER A 111 -10.10 -2.61 -5.35
N MET A 112 -10.03 -2.42 -4.01
CA MET A 112 -11.04 -2.89 -3.04
C MET A 112 -12.34 -2.06 -3.11
N THR A 113 -12.79 -1.73 -4.32
CA THR A 113 -13.89 -0.78 -4.54
C THR A 113 -15.24 -1.33 -4.13
N LEU A 114 -16.08 -0.44 -3.61
CA LEU A 114 -17.50 -0.69 -3.33
C LEU A 114 -18.39 -0.35 -4.55
N ARG A 115 -17.82 0.20 -5.63
CA ARG A 115 -18.54 0.67 -6.83
C ARG A 115 -18.45 -0.33 -7.98
N GLU A 116 -19.43 -0.26 -8.88
CA GLU A 116 -19.65 -1.23 -9.96
C GLU A 116 -18.55 -1.23 -11.04
N LYS A 117 -18.03 -0.05 -11.44
CA LYS A 117 -17.19 0.12 -12.65
C LYS A 117 -15.92 -0.75 -12.66
N ARG A 118 -15.40 -1.12 -11.49
CA ARG A 118 -14.15 -1.88 -11.33
C ARG A 118 -14.26 -3.04 -10.34
N ARG A 119 -15.49 -3.47 -10.06
CA ARG A 119 -15.80 -4.53 -9.09
C ARG A 119 -15.11 -5.86 -9.39
N ARG A 120 -14.63 -6.09 -10.63
CA ARG A 120 -13.94 -7.33 -11.04
C ARG A 120 -12.41 -7.25 -11.02
N TRP A 121 -11.81 -6.11 -10.72
CA TRP A 121 -10.34 -5.94 -10.76
C TRP A 121 -9.60 -6.82 -9.75
N TRP A 122 -10.27 -7.24 -8.67
CA TRP A 122 -9.72 -8.22 -7.75
C TRP A 122 -9.42 -9.57 -8.42
N ILE A 123 -10.10 -9.95 -9.51
CA ILE A 123 -9.92 -11.24 -10.19
C ILE A 123 -8.53 -11.33 -10.84
N PRO A 124 -8.15 -10.48 -11.82
CA PRO A 124 -6.83 -10.55 -12.43
C PRO A 124 -5.71 -10.32 -11.39
N LEU A 125 -5.94 -9.47 -10.39
CA LEU A 125 -4.99 -9.28 -9.29
C LEU A 125 -4.81 -10.52 -8.43
N SER A 126 -5.90 -11.22 -8.11
CA SER A 126 -5.82 -12.49 -7.39
C SER A 126 -5.05 -13.54 -8.17
N VAL A 127 -5.30 -13.63 -9.48
CA VAL A 127 -4.55 -14.54 -10.37
C VAL A 127 -3.06 -14.20 -10.35
N LEU A 128 -2.71 -12.90 -10.45
CA LEU A 128 -1.31 -12.45 -10.36
C LEU A 128 -0.67 -12.89 -9.03
N PHE A 129 -1.29 -12.60 -7.89
CA PHE A 129 -0.72 -12.91 -6.58
C PHE A 129 -0.62 -14.42 -6.32
N ILE A 130 -1.58 -15.21 -6.82
CA ILE A 130 -1.50 -16.67 -6.76
C ILE A 130 -0.31 -17.16 -7.59
N ILE A 131 -0.08 -16.63 -8.79
CA ILE A 131 1.07 -16.99 -9.62
C ILE A 131 2.38 -16.61 -8.91
N GLU A 132 2.49 -15.40 -8.35
CA GLU A 132 3.67 -14.97 -7.60
C GLU A 132 3.95 -15.89 -6.40
N PHE A 133 2.91 -16.30 -5.67
CA PHE A 133 3.05 -17.23 -4.55
C PHE A 133 3.53 -18.61 -4.99
N LEU A 134 2.96 -19.16 -6.06
CA LEU A 134 3.37 -20.45 -6.61
C LEU A 134 4.80 -20.40 -7.13
N LEU A 135 5.23 -19.30 -7.75
CA LEU A 135 6.63 -19.11 -8.18
C LEU A 135 7.58 -19.02 -6.99
N PHE A 136 7.21 -18.27 -5.95
CA PHE A 136 8.03 -18.08 -4.75
C PHE A 136 8.20 -19.40 -3.98
N ILE A 137 7.08 -20.03 -3.58
CA ILE A 137 7.10 -21.26 -2.79
C ILE A 137 7.55 -22.46 -3.62
N GLY A 138 7.17 -22.52 -4.90
CA GLY A 138 7.62 -23.57 -5.81
C GLY A 138 9.14 -23.57 -5.97
N ARG A 139 9.75 -22.40 -6.14
CA ARG A 139 11.22 -22.29 -6.16
C ARG A 139 11.84 -22.70 -4.83
N ALA A 140 11.25 -22.26 -3.71
CA ALA A 140 11.80 -22.56 -2.38
C ALA A 140 11.83 -24.07 -2.10
N ILE A 141 10.72 -24.76 -2.35
CA ILE A 141 10.56 -26.18 -2.05
C ILE A 141 11.30 -27.05 -3.07
N PHE A 142 11.05 -26.84 -4.37
CA PHE A 142 11.51 -27.77 -5.40
C PHE A 142 12.94 -27.51 -5.89
N LEU A 143 13.41 -26.27 -5.83
CA LEU A 143 14.76 -25.92 -6.30
C LEU A 143 15.74 -25.69 -5.16
N ASN A 144 15.27 -25.13 -4.04
CA ASN A 144 16.15 -24.78 -2.91
C ASN A 144 16.05 -25.72 -1.71
N GLY A 145 15.19 -26.74 -1.77
CA GLY A 145 15.08 -27.78 -0.75
C GLY A 145 14.51 -27.32 0.59
N VAL A 146 13.84 -26.16 0.65
CA VAL A 146 13.21 -25.66 1.87
C VAL A 146 12.07 -26.60 2.27
N GLY A 147 12.04 -27.02 3.53
CA GLY A 147 10.99 -27.87 4.07
C GLY A 147 9.60 -27.22 3.90
N VAL A 148 8.62 -28.02 3.50
CA VAL A 148 7.26 -27.53 3.21
C VAL A 148 6.66 -26.75 4.39
N ALA A 149 6.84 -27.26 5.62
CA ALA A 149 6.37 -26.58 6.82
C ALA A 149 7.05 -25.22 7.05
N VAL A 150 8.37 -25.14 6.82
CA VAL A 150 9.15 -23.90 6.95
C VAL A 150 8.68 -22.89 5.91
N ALA A 151 8.49 -23.32 4.66
CA ALA A 151 8.00 -22.47 3.58
C ALA A 151 6.61 -21.90 3.89
N LEU A 152 5.68 -22.70 4.42
CA LEU A 152 4.32 -22.27 4.77
C LEU A 152 4.28 -21.36 6.01
N LEU A 153 5.11 -21.61 7.02
CA LEU A 153 5.18 -20.78 8.23
C LEU A 153 5.83 -19.42 7.94
N ASN A 154 6.92 -19.41 7.18
CA ASN A 154 7.62 -18.18 6.81
C ASN A 154 6.74 -17.27 5.95
N SER A 155 6.03 -17.84 4.98
CA SER A 155 5.16 -17.11 4.05
C SER A 155 3.75 -16.83 4.62
N PHE A 156 3.56 -16.94 5.94
CA PHE A 156 2.27 -16.75 6.61
C PHE A 156 1.56 -15.46 6.20
N VAL A 157 2.29 -14.34 6.20
CA VAL A 157 1.74 -13.03 5.83
C VAL A 157 1.32 -12.97 4.36
N ASP A 158 2.03 -13.71 3.48
CA ASP A 158 1.80 -13.70 2.04
C ASP A 158 0.53 -14.47 1.71
N TRP A 159 0.45 -15.73 2.12
CA TRP A 159 -0.72 -16.55 1.82
C TRP A 159 -1.95 -16.07 2.58
N SER A 160 -1.82 -15.58 3.82
CA SER A 160 -2.96 -14.99 4.54
C SER A 160 -3.46 -13.73 3.84
N GLY A 161 -2.55 -12.90 3.31
CA GLY A 161 -2.90 -11.74 2.48
C GLY A 161 -3.68 -12.12 1.23
N ILE A 162 -3.23 -13.14 0.49
CA ILE A 162 -3.94 -13.66 -0.69
C ILE A 162 -5.32 -14.18 -0.32
N VAL A 163 -5.42 -15.02 0.71
CA VAL A 163 -6.69 -15.61 1.15
C VAL A 163 -7.69 -14.51 1.51
N LEU A 164 -7.28 -13.52 2.31
CA LEU A 164 -8.14 -12.40 2.67
C LEU A 164 -8.59 -11.61 1.43
N TYR A 165 -7.69 -11.38 0.49
CA TYR A 165 -7.99 -10.61 -0.70
C TYR A 165 -8.94 -11.31 -1.67
N VAL A 166 -8.74 -12.62 -1.91
CA VAL A 166 -9.61 -13.45 -2.76
C VAL A 166 -11.00 -13.59 -2.15
N LEU A 167 -11.08 -13.72 -0.83
CA LEU A 167 -12.34 -13.84 -0.10
C LEU A 167 -13.11 -12.50 -0.04
N PRO A 168 -14.41 -12.52 0.30
CA PRO A 168 -15.20 -11.30 0.49
C PRO A 168 -14.65 -10.34 1.55
N THR A 169 -13.64 -10.73 2.34
CA THR A 169 -13.04 -9.89 3.37
C THR A 169 -12.47 -8.58 2.82
N ARG A 170 -11.99 -8.55 1.56
CA ARG A 170 -11.63 -7.28 0.89
C ARG A 170 -12.77 -6.26 0.89
N THR A 171 -14.01 -6.72 0.63
CA THR A 171 -15.18 -5.85 0.60
C THR A 171 -15.65 -5.51 2.00
N LEU A 172 -15.47 -6.42 2.96
CA LEU A 172 -15.74 -6.17 4.38
C LEU A 172 -14.84 -5.05 4.91
N PHE A 173 -13.53 -5.13 4.69
CA PHE A 173 -12.59 -4.11 5.16
C PHE A 173 -12.82 -2.77 4.46
N ALA A 174 -13.11 -2.75 3.16
CA ALA A 174 -13.51 -1.54 2.45
C ALA A 174 -14.76 -0.88 3.06
N ARG A 175 -15.78 -1.68 3.43
CA ARG A 175 -16.98 -1.18 4.13
C ARG A 175 -16.65 -0.63 5.51
N TRP A 176 -15.75 -1.27 6.25
CA TRP A 176 -15.32 -0.80 7.57
C TRP A 176 -14.58 0.53 7.48
N ILE A 177 -13.70 0.69 6.49
CA ILE A 177 -13.01 1.97 6.20
C ILE A 177 -14.03 3.07 5.82
N ASN A 178 -15.08 2.73 5.08
CA ASN A 178 -16.15 3.66 4.72
C ASN A 178 -17.12 3.98 5.88
N SER A 179 -17.07 3.23 6.98
CA SER A 179 -17.99 3.38 8.13
C SER A 179 -17.84 4.72 8.83
N LYS A 180 -18.90 5.19 9.49
CA LYS A 180 -18.86 6.36 10.39
C LYS A 180 -18.25 6.04 11.77
N ASN A 181 -18.19 4.76 12.14
CA ASN A 181 -17.67 4.33 13.44
C ASN A 181 -16.13 4.27 13.40
N ILE A 182 -15.46 5.06 14.25
CA ILE A 182 -14.00 5.15 14.28
C ILE A 182 -13.30 3.83 14.59
N GLY A 183 -13.90 2.99 15.44
CA GLY A 183 -13.38 1.66 15.76
C GLY A 183 -13.42 0.73 14.54
N LEU A 184 -14.49 0.81 13.73
CA LEU A 184 -14.56 0.07 12.46
C LEU A 184 -13.56 0.60 11.45
N ILE A 185 -13.36 1.93 11.35
CA ILE A 185 -12.33 2.50 10.47
C ILE A 185 -10.95 1.97 10.88
N ALA A 186 -10.59 2.04 12.15
CA ALA A 186 -9.31 1.55 12.66
C ALA A 186 -9.12 0.05 12.40
N ALA A 187 -10.13 -0.77 12.66
CA ALA A 187 -10.08 -2.21 12.38
C ALA A 187 -9.96 -2.51 10.87
N GLY A 188 -10.71 -1.79 10.04
CA GLY A 188 -10.66 -1.91 8.59
C GLY A 188 -9.31 -1.50 8.02
N LEU A 189 -8.71 -0.43 8.53
CA LEU A 189 -7.36 0.00 8.17
C LEU A 189 -6.31 -1.01 8.64
N PHE A 190 -6.40 -1.51 9.87
CA PHE A 190 -5.46 -2.50 10.40
C PHE A 190 -5.47 -3.80 9.57
N LEU A 191 -6.64 -4.42 9.42
CA LEU A 191 -6.78 -5.69 8.71
C LEU A 191 -6.63 -5.53 7.19
N GLY A 192 -7.09 -4.41 6.64
CA GLY A 192 -6.84 -4.04 5.25
C GLY A 192 -5.34 -3.87 4.98
N THR A 193 -4.60 -3.27 5.92
CA THR A 193 -3.15 -3.10 5.79
C THR A 193 -2.46 -4.43 5.90
N TRP A 194 -2.87 -5.33 6.80
CA TRP A 194 -2.36 -6.71 6.86
C TRP A 194 -2.47 -7.40 5.50
N MET A 195 -3.69 -7.39 4.95
CA MET A 195 -3.99 -8.03 3.67
C MET A 195 -3.13 -7.47 2.52
N ILE A 196 -3.09 -6.15 2.38
CA ILE A 196 -2.40 -5.50 1.26
C ILE A 196 -0.88 -5.50 1.45
N ALA A 197 -0.38 -5.32 2.67
CA ALA A 197 1.04 -5.42 2.96
C ALA A 197 1.55 -6.85 2.76
N GLY A 198 0.72 -7.88 2.96
CA GLY A 198 1.08 -9.28 2.69
C GLY A 198 1.23 -9.54 1.20
N ILE A 199 0.27 -9.06 0.41
CA ILE A 199 0.35 -9.09 -1.05
C ILE A 199 1.56 -8.31 -1.57
N SER A 200 1.77 -7.09 -1.08
CA SER A 200 2.92 -6.28 -1.49
C SER A 200 4.24 -6.92 -1.06
N HIS A 201 4.29 -7.56 0.10
CA HIS A 201 5.45 -8.29 0.56
C HIS A 201 5.75 -9.44 -0.40
N LEU A 202 4.76 -10.28 -0.73
CA LEU A 202 4.89 -11.34 -1.71
C LEU A 202 5.43 -10.85 -3.07
N SER A 203 4.84 -9.80 -3.63
CA SER A 203 5.25 -9.27 -4.95
C SER A 203 6.69 -8.77 -4.96
N VAL A 204 7.23 -8.33 -3.82
CA VAL A 204 8.64 -7.98 -3.67
C VAL A 204 9.48 -9.23 -3.43
N THR A 205 9.04 -10.09 -2.53
CA THR A 205 9.78 -11.28 -2.07
C THR A 205 9.98 -12.27 -3.21
N VAL A 206 9.02 -12.46 -4.13
CA VAL A 206 9.23 -13.32 -5.30
C VAL A 206 10.38 -12.81 -6.18
N ILE A 207 10.49 -11.50 -6.39
CA ILE A 207 11.58 -10.89 -7.17
C ILE A 207 12.91 -11.11 -6.46
N LEU A 208 12.97 -10.77 -5.17
CA LEU A 208 14.20 -10.89 -4.38
C LEU A 208 14.65 -12.34 -4.26
N TYR A 209 13.72 -13.28 -4.11
CA TYR A 209 14.06 -14.69 -3.98
C TYR A 209 14.63 -15.26 -5.28
N PHE A 210 14.14 -14.78 -6.44
CA PHE A 210 14.72 -15.15 -7.73
C PHE A 210 16.14 -14.60 -7.92
N MET A 211 16.47 -13.48 -7.28
CA MET A 211 17.79 -12.84 -7.34
C MET A 211 18.80 -13.42 -6.33
N PHE A 212 18.36 -13.69 -5.10
CA PHE A 212 19.25 -14.00 -3.98
C PHE A 212 19.14 -15.44 -3.46
N ASN A 213 18.02 -16.13 -3.72
CA ASN A 213 17.83 -17.55 -3.44
C ASN A 213 18.31 -18.02 -2.05
N TRP A 214 17.73 -17.43 -0.99
CA TRP A 214 18.18 -17.65 0.39
C TRP A 214 17.99 -19.10 0.88
N PRO A 215 18.96 -19.64 1.65
CA PRO A 215 18.91 -21.00 2.19
C PRO A 215 17.90 -21.11 3.34
N GLU A 216 17.52 -22.34 3.70
CA GLU A 216 16.45 -22.65 4.65
C GLU A 216 16.65 -22.00 6.04
N GLU A 217 17.88 -21.82 6.49
CA GLU A 217 18.17 -21.18 7.78
C GLU A 217 17.67 -19.73 7.84
N VAL A 218 17.73 -19.01 6.72
CA VAL A 218 17.19 -17.66 6.59
C VAL A 218 15.66 -17.70 6.70
N TRP A 219 15.02 -18.70 6.10
CA TRP A 219 13.57 -18.87 6.21
C TRP A 219 13.15 -19.11 7.66
N ILE A 220 13.83 -20.01 8.36
CA ILE A 220 13.53 -20.31 9.77
C ILE A 220 13.67 -19.06 10.64
N THR A 221 14.75 -18.30 10.44
CA THR A 221 15.03 -17.06 11.19
C THR A 221 13.94 -16.01 11.00
N LEU A 222 13.36 -15.96 9.80
CA LEU A 222 12.35 -14.97 9.42
C LEU A 222 10.92 -15.31 9.87
N ILE A 223 10.63 -16.56 10.28
CA ILE A 223 9.29 -16.99 10.73
C ILE A 223 8.68 -16.07 11.79
N PRO A 224 9.37 -15.73 12.91
CA PRO A 224 8.79 -14.81 13.90
C PRO A 224 8.93 -13.34 13.51
N VAL A 225 9.94 -13.00 12.69
CA VAL A 225 10.28 -11.62 12.34
C VAL A 225 9.25 -11.03 11.38
N ILE A 226 8.94 -11.75 10.30
CA ILE A 226 8.05 -11.24 9.24
C ILE A 226 6.68 -10.86 9.80
N PRO A 227 5.95 -11.73 10.55
CA PRO A 227 4.65 -11.38 11.11
C PRO A 227 4.72 -10.20 12.10
N MET A 228 5.77 -10.14 12.92
CA MET A 228 5.95 -9.05 13.88
C MET A 228 6.12 -7.71 13.17
N GLU A 229 6.99 -7.63 12.17
CA GLU A 229 7.17 -6.43 11.36
C GLU A 229 5.86 -6.04 10.62
N HIS A 230 5.10 -7.04 10.21
CA HIS A 230 3.80 -6.84 9.56
C HIS A 230 2.76 -6.23 10.50
N LEU A 231 2.68 -6.69 11.75
CA LEU A 231 1.81 -6.11 12.78
C LEU A 231 2.10 -4.62 12.97
N PHE A 232 3.38 -4.26 13.01
CA PHE A 232 3.82 -2.88 13.14
C PHE A 232 3.44 -1.99 11.95
N ARG A 233 3.51 -2.52 10.71
CA ARG A 233 2.98 -1.83 9.53
C ARG A 233 1.47 -1.60 9.65
N CYS A 234 0.74 -2.60 10.16
CA CYS A 234 -0.70 -2.51 10.36
C CYS A 234 -1.08 -1.46 11.42
N LEU A 235 -0.33 -1.41 12.53
CA LEU A 235 -0.51 -0.38 13.57
C LEU A 235 -0.27 1.02 13.00
N THR A 236 0.81 1.20 12.25
CA THR A 236 1.12 2.47 11.57
C THR A 236 -0.01 2.89 10.64
N GLY A 237 -0.46 1.98 9.77
CA GLY A 237 -1.55 2.23 8.82
C GLY A 237 -2.88 2.55 9.52
N ALA A 238 -3.19 1.86 10.62
CA ALA A 238 -4.40 2.11 11.40
C ALA A 238 -4.38 3.47 12.10
N VAL A 239 -3.28 3.79 12.80
CA VAL A 239 -3.15 5.05 13.54
C VAL A 239 -3.15 6.24 12.57
N ILE A 240 -2.25 6.25 11.59
CA ILE A 240 -2.17 7.36 10.62
C ILE A 240 -3.46 7.43 9.79
N GLY A 241 -3.94 6.31 9.27
CA GLY A 241 -5.11 6.27 8.41
C GLY A 241 -6.39 6.73 9.11
N SER A 242 -6.58 6.39 10.38
CA SER A 242 -7.76 6.82 11.14
C SER A 242 -7.79 8.34 11.29
N GLY A 243 -6.64 8.96 11.61
CA GLY A 243 -6.50 10.41 11.73
C GLY A 243 -6.70 11.12 10.40
N VAL A 244 -6.08 10.61 9.33
CA VAL A 244 -6.22 11.16 7.98
C VAL A 244 -7.67 11.09 7.51
N ILE A 245 -8.34 9.93 7.62
CA ILE A 245 -9.73 9.78 7.20
C ILE A 245 -10.66 10.67 8.03
N ALA A 246 -10.47 10.73 9.35
CA ALA A 246 -11.26 11.61 10.21
C ALA A 246 -11.09 13.09 9.82
N GLY A 247 -9.86 13.53 9.62
CA GLY A 247 -9.54 14.90 9.21
C GLY A 247 -10.13 15.25 7.84
N LEU A 248 -9.95 14.39 6.84
CA LEU A 248 -10.49 14.60 5.49
C LEU A 248 -12.02 14.68 5.48
N ARG A 249 -12.69 13.90 6.35
CA ARG A 249 -14.15 13.97 6.51
C ARG A 249 -14.58 15.23 7.24
N ALA A 250 -13.83 15.68 8.25
CA ALA A 250 -14.15 16.88 9.02
C ALA A 250 -14.09 18.16 8.14
N ILE A 251 -13.15 18.24 7.21
CA ILE A 251 -13.01 19.38 6.29
C ILE A 251 -13.97 19.31 5.09
N GLY A 252 -14.75 18.24 4.94
CA GLY A 252 -15.69 18.08 3.83
C GLY A 252 -15.03 17.99 2.44
N LEU A 253 -13.80 17.45 2.37
CA LEU A 253 -13.04 17.41 1.11
C LEU A 253 -13.80 16.61 0.04
N VAL A 254 -13.85 17.12 -1.18
CA VAL A 254 -14.40 16.38 -2.33
C VAL A 254 -13.55 15.15 -2.57
N LYS A 255 -14.19 13.98 -2.46
CA LYS A 255 -13.55 12.68 -2.61
C LYS A 255 -13.25 12.38 -4.07
N PRO A 256 -12.08 11.81 -4.39
CA PRO A 256 -11.82 11.21 -5.69
C PRO A 256 -12.90 10.20 -6.06
N THR A 257 -13.18 10.06 -7.36
CA THR A 257 -14.27 9.20 -7.85
C THR A 257 -14.16 7.75 -7.37
N GLU A 258 -12.94 7.25 -7.23
CA GLU A 258 -12.64 5.86 -6.87
C GLU A 258 -12.20 5.70 -5.40
N ALA A 259 -12.34 6.74 -4.57
CA ALA A 259 -12.02 6.69 -3.14
C ALA A 259 -13.01 5.83 -2.35
N ILE A 260 -12.51 5.12 -1.32
CA ILE A 260 -13.30 4.20 -0.48
C ILE A 260 -13.79 4.85 0.81
N TYR A 261 -13.09 5.83 1.37
CA TYR A 261 -13.40 6.44 2.67
C TYR A 261 -14.53 7.48 2.60
#